data_AF-A0A2W2MB60-F1
#
_entry.id   AF-A0A2W2MB60-F1
#
_cell.length_a   1.000
_cell.length_b   1.000
_cell.length_c   1.000
_cell.angle_alpha   90.00
_cell.angle_beta   90.00
_cell.angle_gamma   90.00
#
_symmetry.space_group_name_H-M   'P 1'
#
loop_
_entity.id
_entity.type
_entity.pdbx_description
1 polymer ?
#
loop_
_entity_poly.entity_id
_entity_poly.type
_entity_poly.pdbx_seq_one_letter_code
_entity_poly.pdbx_strand_id
1 'polypeptide(L)'
;MGWEYEVSGRLDLSLFPGDLDGWSHALDVLATGRDVCWMDDDHSPEIRGQALNEEHETPAVHVEDVARSSISVFLPLRLEDGWIDGQRKLLQLVRREWPSEVLQTSPDAYEWRR
;
A
#
# COMPACT_ATOMS: atom_id res chain seq x y z
N MET A 1 -12.28 -30.46 6.46
CA MET A 1 -13.06 -29.51 5.65
C MET A 1 -12.79 -28.14 6.25
N GLY A 2 -11.70 -27.49 5.83
CA GLY A 2 -11.30 -26.19 6.35
C GLY A 2 -11.88 -25.14 5.41
N TRP A 3 -12.67 -24.22 5.96
CA TRP A 3 -13.13 -23.06 5.21
C TRP A 3 -11.97 -22.07 5.17
N GLU A 4 -11.35 -21.90 4.00
CA GLU A 4 -10.55 -20.70 3.73
C GLU A 4 -11.54 -19.54 3.64
N TYR A 5 -11.61 -18.73 4.68
CA TYR A 5 -12.39 -17.51 4.65
C TYR A 5 -11.58 -16.47 3.90
N GLU A 6 -11.98 -16.17 2.66
CA GLU A 6 -11.46 -15.01 1.93
C GLU A 6 -12.08 -13.75 2.54
N VAL A 7 -11.25 -12.94 3.20
CA VAL A 7 -11.66 -11.62 3.68
C VAL A 7 -11.43 -10.63 2.56
N SER A 8 -12.50 -10.12 1.95
CA SER A 8 -12.44 -9.07 0.95
C SER A 8 -12.84 -7.72 1.55
N GLY A 9 -12.01 -6.69 1.34
CA GLY A 9 -12.32 -5.31 1.66
C GLY A 9 -12.11 -4.42 0.44
N ARG A 10 -12.80 -3.27 0.37
CA ARG A 10 -12.53 -2.24 -0.64
C ARG A 10 -12.34 -0.92 0.06
N LEU A 11 -11.28 -0.22 -0.32
CA LEU A 11 -10.92 1.09 0.22
C LEU A 11 -10.72 2.04 -0.96
N ASP A 12 -11.46 3.14 -0.97
CA ASP A 12 -11.28 4.16 -1.98
C ASP A 12 -10.04 4.99 -1.63
N LEU A 13 -9.03 4.88 -2.47
CA LEU A 13 -7.72 5.46 -2.25
C LEU A 13 -7.32 6.34 -3.45
N SER A 14 -6.90 7.58 -3.16
CA SER A 14 -6.36 8.49 -4.17
C SER A 14 -4.84 8.39 -4.11
N LEU A 15 -4.22 8.03 -5.24
CA LEU A 15 -2.77 7.90 -5.35
C LEU A 15 -2.20 9.03 -6.21
N PHE A 16 -1.10 9.59 -5.75
CA PHE A 16 -0.23 10.49 -6.48
C PHE A 16 1.07 9.76 -6.90
N PRO A 17 1.80 10.28 -7.90
CA PRO A 17 3.08 9.70 -8.29
C PRO A 17 4.08 9.59 -7.12
N GLY A 18 4.07 10.56 -6.19
CA GLY A 18 4.90 10.53 -4.98
C GLY A 18 4.60 9.34 -4.07
N ASP A 19 3.35 8.89 -4.00
CA ASP A 19 2.96 7.73 -3.20
C ASP A 19 3.55 6.44 -3.78
N LEU A 20 3.70 6.36 -5.10
CA LEU A 20 4.35 5.23 -5.77
C LEU A 20 5.86 5.18 -5.49
N ASP A 21 6.51 6.33 -5.27
CA ASP A 21 7.89 6.40 -4.80
C ASP A 21 7.99 6.01 -3.31
N GLY A 22 7.05 6.48 -2.49
CA GLY A 22 6.91 6.04 -1.10
C GLY A 22 6.71 4.52 -0.99
N TRP A 23 5.89 3.94 -1.86
CA TRP A 23 5.68 2.49 -1.91
C TRP A 23 6.94 1.74 -2.35
N SER A 24 7.69 2.27 -3.33
CA SER A 24 8.98 1.69 -3.71
C SER A 24 9.94 1.64 -2.52
N HIS A 25 10.02 2.74 -1.76
CA HIS A 25 10.84 2.80 -0.56
C HIS A 25 10.36 1.81 0.50
N ALA A 26 9.04 1.70 0.70
CA ALA A 26 8.45 0.76 1.64
C ALA A 26 8.83 -0.69 1.33
N LEU A 27 8.82 -1.09 0.05
CA LEU A 27 9.26 -2.41 -0.39
C LEU A 27 10.75 -2.66 -0.09
N ASP A 28 11.61 -1.65 -0.21
CA ASP A 28 13.03 -1.77 0.13
C ASP A 28 13.24 -1.93 1.63
N VAL A 29 12.47 -1.22 2.46
CA VAL A 29 12.49 -1.39 3.92
C VAL A 29 12.01 -2.78 4.32
N LEU A 30 10.87 -3.24 3.78
CA LEU A 30 10.34 -4.58 4.02
C LEU A 30 11.31 -5.68 3.58
N ALA A 31 12.02 -5.50 2.47
CA ALA A 31 13.05 -6.43 2.01
C ALA A 31 14.22 -6.57 3.01
N THR A 32 14.43 -5.58 3.88
CA THR A 32 15.41 -5.65 4.98
C THR A 32 14.86 -6.29 6.26
N GLY A 33 13.61 -6.78 6.24
CA GLY A 33 12.93 -7.36 7.40
C GLY A 33 12.53 -6.33 8.45
N ARG A 34 12.37 -5.06 8.03
CA ARG A 34 11.97 -3.97 8.91
C ARG A 34 10.54 -3.53 8.63
N ASP A 35 9.88 -3.06 9.67
CA ASP A 35 8.54 -2.50 9.58
C ASP A 35 8.56 -1.17 8.82
N VAL A 36 7.44 -0.84 8.19
CA VAL A 36 7.29 0.39 7.44
C VAL A 36 5.88 0.96 7.53
N CYS A 37 5.79 2.28 7.43
CA CYS A 37 4.55 3.01 7.23
C CYS A 37 4.54 3.61 5.82
N TRP A 38 3.44 3.45 5.10
CA TRP A 38 3.20 4.03 3.79
C TRP A 38 1.94 4.92 3.85
N MET A 39 2.01 6.09 3.17
CA MET A 39 1.03 7.18 3.26
C MET A 39 0.90 7.73 4.70
N ASP A 40 2.04 8.14 5.27
CA ASP A 40 2.18 8.77 6.60
C ASP A 40 2.08 10.32 6.53
N ASP A 41 1.41 10.85 5.51
CA ASP A 41 1.35 12.28 5.20
C ASP A 41 0.02 12.92 5.63
N ASP A 42 -0.55 12.46 6.75
CA ASP A 42 -1.86 12.82 7.29
C ASP A 42 -3.06 12.50 6.36
N HIS A 43 -2.82 11.91 5.19
CA HIS A 43 -3.86 11.42 4.30
C HIS A 43 -4.28 10.00 4.71
N SER A 44 -5.58 9.79 4.93
CA SER A 44 -6.13 8.44 5.14
C SER A 44 -6.47 7.79 3.80
N PRO A 45 -6.19 6.49 3.63
CA PRO A 45 -5.75 5.56 4.67
C PRO A 45 -4.24 5.49 4.86
N GLU A 46 -3.81 5.17 6.08
CA GLU A 46 -2.42 4.83 6.40
C GLU A 46 -2.26 3.31 6.36
N ILE A 47 -1.15 2.82 5.78
CA ILE A 47 -0.88 1.38 5.66
C ILE A 47 0.47 1.06 6.29
N ARG A 48 0.47 0.25 7.36
CA ARG A 48 1.67 -0.23 8.04
C ARG A 48 1.94 -1.67 7.69
N GLY A 49 3.14 -1.94 7.18
CA GLY A 49 3.65 -3.29 6.99
C GLY A 49 4.52 -3.69 8.18
N GLN A 50 4.17 -4.79 8.84
CA GLN A 50 4.97 -5.43 9.87
C GLN A 50 5.71 -6.61 9.23
N ALA A 51 7.05 -6.61 9.29
CA ALA A 51 7.87 -7.65 8.68
C ALA A 51 7.75 -8.99 9.43
N LEU A 52 7.57 -8.94 10.74
CA LEU A 52 7.31 -10.10 11.59
C LEU A 52 6.36 -9.72 12.74
N ASN A 53 5.18 -10.32 12.75
CA ASN A 53 4.29 -10.33 13.89
C ASN A 53 4.69 -11.48 14.84
N GLU A 54 5.04 -11.17 16.09
CA GLU A 54 5.52 -12.17 17.06
C GLU A 54 4.41 -13.12 17.54
N GLU A 55 3.15 -12.70 17.53
CA GLU A 55 2.02 -13.53 17.96
C GLU A 55 1.67 -14.61 16.93
N HIS A 56 1.75 -14.26 15.65
CA HIS A 56 1.35 -15.13 14.55
C HIS A 56 2.53 -15.73 13.77
N GLU A 57 3.76 -15.32 14.08
CA GLU A 57 5.00 -15.73 13.40
C GLU A 57 4.95 -15.51 11.88
N THR A 58 4.23 -14.48 11.44
CA THR A 58 4.05 -14.11 10.03
C THR A 58 4.16 -12.60 9.84
N PRO A 59 4.47 -12.11 8.63
CA PRO A 59 4.25 -10.71 8.29
C PRO A 59 2.79 -10.31 8.55
N ALA A 60 2.54 -9.03 8.78
CA ALA A 60 1.20 -8.51 8.95
C ALA A 60 1.04 -7.13 8.32
N VAL A 61 -0.21 -6.77 8.01
CA VAL A 61 -0.57 -5.45 7.53
C VAL A 61 -1.62 -4.85 8.45
N HIS A 62 -1.41 -3.59 8.81
CA HIS A 62 -2.40 -2.76 9.46
C HIS A 62 -2.85 -1.69 8.48
N VAL A 63 -4.16 -1.51 8.35
CA VAL A 63 -4.76 -0.43 7.57
C VAL A 63 -5.59 0.41 8.50
N GLU A 64 -5.28 1.70 8.60
CA GLU A 64 -5.99 2.68 9.41
C GLU A 64 -6.61 3.75 8.50
N ASP A 65 -7.94 3.79 8.43
CA ASP A 65 -8.70 4.83 7.71
C ASP A 65 -9.57 5.61 8.70
N VAL A 66 -8.92 6.24 9.69
CA VAL A 66 -9.63 6.89 10.78
C VAL A 66 -10.42 8.11 10.29
N ALA A 67 -9.86 8.89 9.36
CA ALA A 67 -10.42 10.16 8.94
C ALA A 67 -11.67 10.02 8.05
N ARG A 68 -11.77 8.97 7.20
CA ARG A 68 -12.94 8.78 6.32
C ARG A 68 -13.95 7.78 6.85
N SER A 69 -13.50 6.63 7.31
CA SER A 69 -14.40 5.51 7.65
C SER A 69 -14.32 5.07 9.12
N SER A 70 -13.35 5.58 9.88
CA SER A 70 -13.07 5.11 11.24
C SER A 70 -12.77 3.61 11.32
N ILE A 71 -12.29 3.03 10.22
CA ILE A 71 -11.96 1.61 10.12
C ILE A 71 -10.49 1.39 10.48
N SER A 72 -10.24 0.35 11.27
CA SER A 72 -8.90 -0.22 11.48
C SER A 72 -8.98 -1.71 11.20
N VAL A 73 -8.07 -2.22 10.37
CA VAL A 73 -7.99 -3.64 10.01
C VAL A 73 -6.58 -4.13 10.27
N PHE A 74 -6.48 -5.29 10.92
CA PHE A 74 -5.24 -6.02 11.12
C PHE A 74 -5.33 -7.39 10.43
N LEU A 75 -4.32 -7.70 9.61
CA LEU A 75 -4.28 -8.90 8.79
C LEU A 75 -2.89 -9.55 8.87
N PRO A 76 -2.72 -10.67 9.60
CA PRO A 76 -1.54 -11.52 9.42
C PRO A 76 -1.59 -12.18 8.03
N LEU A 77 -0.46 -12.20 7.33
CA LEU A 77 -0.38 -12.64 5.94
C LEU A 77 0.58 -13.81 5.78
N ARG A 78 0.17 -14.82 5.03
CA ARG A 78 1.09 -15.79 4.45
C ARG A 78 1.51 -15.32 3.07
N LEU A 79 2.69 -14.72 3.00
CA LEU A 79 3.25 -14.24 1.73
C LEU A 79 3.92 -15.40 0.99
N GLU A 80 3.74 -15.45 -0.32
CA GLU A 80 4.47 -16.36 -1.18
C GLU A 80 5.95 -15.94 -1.29
N ASP A 81 6.82 -16.91 -1.58
CA ASP A 81 8.22 -16.62 -1.85
C ASP A 81 8.36 -15.61 -3.02
N GLY A 82 9.21 -14.61 -2.84
CA GLY A 82 9.42 -13.56 -3.86
C GLY A 82 8.27 -12.55 -3.96
N TRP A 83 7.36 -12.49 -2.99
CA TRP A 83 6.27 -11.51 -2.95
C TRP A 83 6.75 -10.07 -3.18
N ILE A 84 7.86 -9.66 -2.55
CA ILE A 84 8.45 -8.33 -2.74
C ILE A 84 8.84 -8.08 -4.21
N ASP A 85 9.44 -9.06 -4.88
CA ASP A 85 9.80 -8.93 -6.29
C ASP A 85 8.55 -8.91 -7.19
N GLY A 86 7.50 -9.63 -6.79
CA GLY A 86 6.17 -9.53 -7.39
C GLY A 86 5.61 -8.10 -7.29
N GLN A 87 5.64 -7.50 -6.10
CA GLN A 87 5.18 -6.12 -5.87
C GLN A 87 6.01 -5.10 -6.65
N ARG A 88 7.34 -5.28 -6.74
CA ARG A 88 8.20 -4.43 -7.58
C ARG A 88 7.81 -4.49 -9.05
N LYS A 89 7.48 -5.67 -9.58
CA LYS A 89 7.00 -5.82 -10.98
C LYS A 89 5.65 -5.14 -11.18
N LEU A 90 4.73 -5.28 -10.23
CA LEU A 90 3.43 -4.61 -10.26
C LEU A 90 3.60 -3.08 -10.22
N LEU A 91 4.48 -2.57 -9.37
CA LEU A 91 4.80 -1.14 -9.30
C LEU A 91 5.33 -0.61 -10.64
N GLN A 92 6.24 -1.34 -11.30
CA GLN A 92 6.74 -0.97 -12.62
C GLN A 92 5.62 -0.96 -13.68
N LEU A 93 4.71 -1.94 -13.62
CA LEU A 93 3.53 -1.97 -14.50
C LEU A 93 2.64 -0.74 -14.26
N VAL A 94 2.32 -0.45 -13.01
CA VAL A 94 1.51 0.71 -12.62
C VAL A 94 2.16 2.01 -13.10
N ARG A 95 3.46 2.21 -12.88
CA ARG A 95 4.20 3.40 -13.36
C ARG A 95 4.17 3.55 -14.88
N ARG A 96 4.18 2.44 -15.62
CA ARG A 96 4.16 2.45 -17.09
C ARG A 96 2.79 2.78 -17.66
N GLU A 97 1.74 2.24 -17.06
CA GLU A 97 0.34 2.41 -17.51
C GLU A 97 -0.35 3.62 -16.83
N TRP A 98 0.32 4.28 -15.87
CA TRP A 98 -0.25 5.42 -15.16
C TRP A 98 -0.65 6.53 -16.15
N PRO A 99 -1.87 7.08 -16.04
CA PRO A 99 -2.31 8.12 -16.96
C PRO A 99 -1.36 9.32 -16.90
N SER A 100 -0.79 9.67 -18.05
CA SER A 100 0.14 10.80 -18.22
C SER A 100 -0.52 12.17 -18.00
N GLU A 101 -1.83 12.23 -17.79
CA GLU A 101 -2.58 13.45 -17.45
C GLU A 101 -2.36 13.92 -16.01
N VAL A 102 -1.85 13.07 -15.11
CA VAL A 102 -1.48 13.46 -13.75
C VAL A 102 0.02 13.80 -13.71
N LEU A 103 0.43 14.77 -14.51
CA LEU A 103 1.66 15.50 -14.23
C LEU A 103 1.28 16.56 -13.21
N GLN A 104 1.79 16.46 -11.99
CA GLN A 104 1.70 17.52 -11.00
C GLN A 104 2.40 18.76 -11.59
N THR A 105 1.66 19.65 -12.26
CA THR A 105 2.23 20.84 -12.92
C THR A 105 2.57 21.93 -11.92
N SER A 106 2.05 21.85 -10.69
CA SER A 106 2.38 22.65 -9.49
C SER A 106 1.61 22.06 -8.29
N PRO A 107 1.93 22.40 -7.03
CA PRO A 107 1.31 21.80 -5.84
C PRO A 107 -0.22 21.94 -5.72
N ASP A 108 -0.89 22.73 -6.58
CA ASP A 108 -2.27 23.18 -6.36
C ASP A 108 -3.17 23.28 -7.63
N ALA A 109 -2.85 22.61 -8.76
CA ALA A 109 -3.75 22.66 -9.92
C ALA A 109 -3.72 21.40 -10.80
N TYR A 110 -4.89 20.78 -10.95
CA TYR A 110 -5.18 19.71 -11.91
C TYR A 110 -6.27 20.20 -12.88
N GLU A 111 -5.99 20.28 -14.18
CA GLU A 111 -7.00 20.57 -15.22
C GLU A 111 -7.28 19.32 -16.06
N TRP A 112 -8.56 18.98 -16.20
CA TRP A 112 -9.04 17.89 -17.05
C TRP A 112 -9.24 18.39 -18.48
N ARG A 113 -8.69 17.69 -19.49
CA ARG A 113 -9.05 17.98 -20.89
C ARG A 113 -10.34 17.26 -21.29
N ARG A 114 -11.18 18.00 -22.02
CA ARG A 114 -12.39 17.54 -22.70
C ARG A 114 -12.04 17.05 -24.11
#